data_AF-A0A0N7HW09-F1
#
_entry.id   AF-A0A0N7HW09-F1
#
_cell.length_a   1.000
_cell.length_b   1.000
_cell.length_c   1.000
_cell.angle_alpha   90.00
_cell.angle_beta   90.00
_cell.angle_gamma   90.00
#
_symmetry.space_group_name_H-M   'P 1'
#
loop_
_entity.id
_entity.type
_entity.pdbx_description
1 polymer ?
#
loop_
_entity_poly.entity_id
_entity_poly.type
_entity_poly.pdbx_seq_one_letter_code
_entity_poly.pdbx_strand_id
1 'polypeptide(L)' 'MIKKYIFWLGCFLLVVLLTLQAEPTQAQCAMCTASVESSSQSGDSIANGLNKGILYLMAVPYIIACCVGFFWYKYSRKK' A
#
# COMPACT_ATOMS: atom_id res chain seq x y z
N MET A 1 -2.72 -24.12 -28.00
CA MET A 1 -3.41 -23.79 -26.72
C MET A 1 -2.49 -23.89 -25.50
N ILE A 2 -1.66 -24.93 -25.38
CA ILE A 2 -0.74 -25.16 -24.24
C ILE A 2 0.25 -24.03 -23.94
N LYS A 3 0.83 -23.37 -24.96
CA LYS A 3 1.78 -22.24 -24.76
C LYS A 3 1.17 -21.04 -24.03
N LYS A 4 -0.14 -20.80 -24.18
CA LYS A 4 -0.86 -19.70 -23.51
C LYS A 4 -1.02 -19.98 -22.01
N TYR A 5 -1.28 -21.23 -21.64
CA TYR A 5 -1.37 -21.66 -20.24
C TYR A 5 -0.01 -21.64 -19.56
N ILE A 6 1.06 -22.05 -20.25
CA ILE A 6 2.43 -21.95 -19.73
C ILE A 6 2.84 -20.49 -19.47
N PHE A 7 2.50 -19.57 -20.39
CA PHE A 7 2.75 -18.14 -20.19
C PHE A 7 1.98 -17.57 -19.00
N TRP A 8 0.70 -17.90 -18.88
CA TRP A 8 -0.13 -17.46 -17.74
C TRP A 8 0.33 -18.06 -16.41
N LEU A 9 0.71 -19.34 -16.40
CA LEU A 9 1.26 -20.02 -15.23
C LEU A 9 2.59 -19.39 -14.80
N GLY A 10 3.45 -19.05 -15.75
CA GLY A 10 4.71 -18.35 -15.50
C GLY A 10 4.50 -16.96 -14.90
N CYS A 11 3.58 -16.16 -15.45
CA CYS A 11 3.22 -14.85 -14.87
C CYS A 11 2.63 -14.99 -13.47
N PHE A 12 1.74 -15.96 -13.25
CA PHE A 12 1.16 -16.21 -11.93
C PHE A 12 2.24 -16.59 -10.90
N LEU A 13 3.14 -17.51 -11.26
CA LEU A 13 4.24 -17.94 -10.40
C LEU A 13 5.18 -16.78 -10.07
N LEU A 14 5.49 -15.93 -11.06
CA LEU A 14 6.32 -14.73 -10.88
C LEU A 14 5.69 -13.76 -9.87
N VAL A 15 4.39 -13.48 -9.98
CA VAL A 15 3.67 -12.60 -9.05
C VAL A 15 3.72 -13.16 -7.63
N VAL A 16 3.48 -14.47 -7.48
CA VAL A 16 3.56 -15.14 -6.18
C VAL A 16 4.97 -14.99 -5.58
N LEU A 17 6.02 -15.29 -6.35
CA LEU A 17 7.42 -15.16 -5.92
C LEU A 17 7.78 -13.73 -5.47
N LEU A 18 7.28 -12.71 -6.16
CA LEU A 18 7.52 -11.31 -5.82
C LEU A 18 6.82 -10.88 -4.52
N THR A 19 5.70 -11.51 -4.17
CA THR A 19 4.93 -11.17 -2.96
C THR A 19 5.39 -11.89 -1.68
N LEU A 20 6.26 -12.89 -1.79
CA LEU A 20 6.73 -13.68 -0.63
C LEU A 20 7.87 -13.01 0.15
N GLN A 21 8.36 -11.86 -0.29
CA GLN A 21 9.46 -11.15 0.38
C GLN A 21 8.91 -10.27 1.51
N ALA A 22 8.75 -10.85 2.70
CA ALA A 22 8.35 -10.15 3.93
C ALA A 22 9.57 -9.78 4.77
N GLU A 23 10.41 -8.87 4.27
CA GLU A 23 11.51 -8.30 5.06
C GLU A 23 10.99 -7.21 6.02
N PRO A 24 11.61 -7.01 7.20
CA PRO A 24 11.29 -5.88 8.07
C PRO A 24 11.55 -4.57 7.30
N THR A 25 10.46 -3.87 7.00
CA THR A 25 10.49 -2.65 6.18
C THR A 25 11.21 -1.53 6.91
N GLN A 26 12.50 -1.35 6.62
CA GLN A 26 13.22 -0.11 6.91
C GLN A 26 12.57 1.00 6.08
N ALA A 27 12.28 2.14 6.71
CA ALA A 27 11.59 3.23 6.02
C ALA A 27 12.38 3.64 4.77
N GLN A 28 11.74 3.56 3.60
CA GLN A 28 12.41 3.77 2.30
C GLN A 28 12.61 5.26 1.95
N CYS A 29 12.22 6.18 2.83
CA CYS A 29 12.34 7.62 2.60
C CYS A 29 13.09 8.25 3.77
N ALA A 30 14.13 9.05 3.45
CA ALA A 30 14.98 9.72 4.43
C ALA A 30 14.20 10.57 5.46
N MET A 31 13.07 11.15 5.03
CA MET A 31 12.16 11.90 5.90
C MET A 31 11.52 11.01 6.99
N CYS A 32 11.10 9.80 6.63
CA CYS A 32 10.50 8.86 7.57
C CYS A 32 11.55 8.35 8.58
N THR A 33 12.79 8.09 8.13
CA THR A 33 13.91 7.68 9.00
C THR A 33 14.23 8.74 10.04
N ALA A 34 14.37 10.02 9.64
CA ALA A 34 14.63 11.12 10.57
C ALA A 34 13.50 11.26 11.62
N SER A 35 12.25 11.03 11.21
CA SER A 35 11.09 11.09 12.09
C SER A 35 11.11 9.97 13.14
N VAL A 36 11.47 8.74 12.74
CA VAL A 36 11.63 7.60 13.65
C VAL A 36 12.77 7.83 14.62
N GLU A 37 13.92 8.31 14.15
CA GLU A 37 15.10 8.51 15.00
C GLU A 37 14.85 9.59 16.06
N SER A 38 14.18 10.68 15.68
CA SER A 38 13.75 11.74 16.61
C SER A 38 12.77 11.21 17.67
N SER A 39 11.82 10.37 17.25
CA SER A 39 10.80 9.78 18.15
C SER A 39 11.39 8.70 19.08
N SER A 40 12.41 7.97 18.60
CA SER A 40 13.08 6.92 19.37
C SER A 40 13.97 7.50 20.47
N GLN A 41 14.64 8.63 20.21
CA GLN A 41 15.47 9.33 21.19
C GLN A 41 14.66 10.03 22.29
N SER A 42 13.42 10.42 21.99
CA SER A 42 12.49 11.04 22.94
C SER A 42 11.70 10.01 23.77
N GLY A 43 11.85 8.70 23.48
CA GLY A 43 11.12 7.63 24.16
C GLY A 43 9.67 7.47 23.70
N ASP A 44 9.29 8.13 22.61
CA ASP A 44 7.92 8.12 22.10
C ASP A 44 7.62 6.85 21.29
N SER A 45 6.45 6.25 21.57
CA SER A 45 5.97 5.03 20.92
C SER A 45 5.59 5.20 19.45
N ILE A 46 5.64 6.44 18.93
CA ILE A 46 5.34 6.80 17.54
C ILE A 46 6.27 6.07 16.56
N ALA A 47 7.53 5.81 16.97
CA ALA A 47 8.49 5.02 16.20
C ALA A 47 7.96 3.62 15.82
N ASN A 48 7.25 2.94 16.72
CA ASN A 48 6.71 1.59 16.48
C ASN A 48 5.49 1.57 15.55
N GLY A 49 4.81 2.70 15.35
CA GLY A 49 3.55 2.80 14.61
C GLY A 49 3.65 3.40 13.20
N LEU A 50 4.83 3.91 12.79
CA LEU A 50 4.94 4.78 11.63
C LEU A 50 4.47 4.15 10.31
N ASN A 51 4.84 2.89 10.04
CA ASN A 51 4.44 2.20 8.80
C ASN A 51 2.91 2.03 8.70
N LYS A 52 2.22 1.85 9.83
CA LYS A 52 0.74 1.82 9.87
C LYS A 52 0.14 3.20 9.60
N GLY A 53 0.78 4.27 10.11
CA GLY A 53 0.40 5.65 9.82
C GLY A 53 0.55 6.01 8.32
N ILE A 54 1.64 5.62 7.68
CA ILE A 54 1.87 5.87 6.24
C ILE A 54 0.82 5.15 5.40
N LEU A 55 0.55 3.87 5.69
CA LEU A 55 -0.49 3.11 4.99
C LEU A 55 -1.87 3.74 5.18
N TYR A 56 -2.18 4.24 6.38
CA TYR A 56 -3.43 4.95 6.64
C TYR A 56 -3.54 6.23 5.81
N LEU A 57 -2.52 7.09 5.83
CA LEU A 57 -2.50 8.34 5.06
C LEU A 57 -2.57 8.11 3.56
N MET A 58 -1.93 7.06 3.05
CA MET A 58 -2.01 6.68 1.64
C MET A 58 -3.36 6.10 1.26
N ALA A 59 -4.02 5.34 2.14
CA ALA A 59 -5.33 4.73 1.85
C ALA A 59 -6.46 5.77 1.75
N VAL A 60 -6.42 6.82 2.58
CA VAL A 60 -7.44 7.87 2.65
C VAL A 60 -7.79 8.51 1.30
N PRO A 61 -6.85 9.03 0.48
CA PRO A 61 -7.19 9.66 -0.80
C PRO A 61 -7.85 8.69 -1.78
N TYR A 62 -7.46 7.41 -1.79
CA TYR A 62 -8.10 6.40 -2.65
C TYR A 62 -9.53 6.09 -2.21
N ILE A 63 -9.76 5.95 -0.89
CA ILE A 63 -11.11 5.71 -0.36
C ILE A 63 -12.01 6.90 -0.70
N ILE A 64 -11.54 8.13 -0.48
CA ILE A 64 -12.30 9.34 -0.82
C ILE A 64 -12.65 9.37 -2.31
N ALA A 65 -11.67 9.13 -3.19
CA ALA A 65 -11.90 9.10 -4.63
C ALA A 65 -12.92 8.03 -5.04
N CYS A 66 -12.84 6.83 -4.47
CA CYS A 66 -13.81 5.74 -4.71
C CYS A 66 -15.21 6.12 -4.24
N CYS A 67 -15.36 6.69 -3.05
CA CYS A 67 -16.66 7.14 -2.53
C CYS A 67 -17.26 8.20 -3.45
N VAL A 68 -16.51 9.24 -3.79
CA VAL A 68 -16.96 10.32 -4.68
C VAL A 68 -17.37 9.76 -6.04
N GLY A 69 -16.52 8.92 -6.66
CA GLY A 69 -16.82 8.29 -7.95
C GLY A 69 -18.08 7.42 -7.91
N PHE A 70 -18.26 6.63 -6.85
CA PHE A 70 -19.44 5.78 -6.66
C PHE A 70 -20.73 6.61 -6.54
N PHE A 71 -20.74 7.64 -5.69
CA PHE A 71 -21.90 8.52 -5.53
C PHE A 71 -22.20 9.30 -6.81
N TRP A 72 -21.18 9.80 -7.50
CA TRP A 72 -21.33 10.45 -8.80
C TRP A 72 -21.99 9.51 -9.80
N TYR A 73 -21.47 8.30 -9.98
CA TYR A 73 -22.02 7.33 -10.93
C TYR A 73 -23.48 7.00 -10.61
N LYS A 74 -23.79 6.74 -9.34
CA LYS A 74 -25.14 6.40 -8.89
C LYS A 74 -26.13 7.56 -9.08
N TYR A 75 -25.69 8.81 -8.94
CA TYR A 75 -26.51 9.98 -9.19
C TYR A 75 -26.65 10.27 -10.70
N SER A 76 -25.56 10.15 -11.46
CA SER A 76 -25.53 10.38 -12.90
C SER A 76 -26.38 9.37 -13.68
N ARG A 77 -26.52 8.13 -13.19
CA ARG A 77 -27.37 7.07 -13.78
C ARG A 77 -28.83 7.11 -13.31
N LYS A 78 -29.17 8.02 -12.39
CA LYS A 78 -30.55 8.29 -11.96
C LYS A 78 -31.23 9.43 -12.75
N LYS A 79 -30.51 10.07 -13.67
CA LYS A 79 -31.07 10.71 -14.86
C LYS A 79 -31.12 9.69 -15.98
#